data_AF-A0A242MC45-F1
#
_entry.id   AF-A0A242MC45-F1
#
_cell.length_a   1.000
_cell.length_b   1.000
_cell.length_c   1.000
_cell.angle_alpha   90.00
_cell.angle_beta   90.00
_cell.angle_gamma   90.00
#
_symmetry.space_group_name_H-M   'P 1'
#
loop_
_entity.id
_entity.type
_entity.pdbx_description
1 polymer ?
#
loop_
_entity_poly.entity_id
_entity_poly.type
_entity_poly.pdbx_seq_one_letter_code
_entity_poly.pdbx_strand_id
1 'polypeptide(L)'
;MKPLVRGQETDLVEVPANWYLDDLPPMMFIKKAPNSHGFVNPRDVEQMWRDQFDWVYREHEYAVFPITIHPDVSGRPQVLLMLERLIAHFRSHDGVRFCTCDEIADDFLRRCPRKF
;
A
#
# COMPACT_ATOMS: atom_id res chain seq x y z
N MET A 1 -4.81 33.34 11.60
CA MET A 1 -4.37 32.25 10.69
C MET A 1 -5.18 32.33 9.41
N LYS A 2 -4.58 32.02 8.26
CA LYS A 2 -5.32 31.84 7.00
C LYS A 2 -5.56 30.34 6.77
N PRO A 3 -6.74 29.92 6.28
CA PRO A 3 -6.98 28.53 5.92
C PRO A 3 -6.09 28.12 4.74
N LEU A 4 -5.94 26.81 4.55
CA LEU A 4 -5.35 26.25 3.34
C LEU A 4 -6.21 26.68 2.13
N VAL A 5 -5.57 27.25 1.12
CA VAL A 5 -6.17 27.56 -0.17
C VAL A 5 -5.65 26.51 -1.16
N ARG A 6 -6.54 25.71 -1.73
CA ARG A 6 -6.17 24.65 -2.69
C ARG A 6 -5.62 25.27 -3.98
N GLY A 7 -4.67 24.57 -4.60
CA GLY A 7 -4.15 24.89 -5.93
C GLY A 7 -5.11 24.46 -7.04
N GLN A 8 -4.56 24.28 -8.25
CA GLN A 8 -5.28 23.75 -9.40
C GLN A 8 -4.90 22.29 -9.64
N GLU A 9 -5.86 21.50 -10.11
CA GLU A 9 -5.65 20.10 -10.48
C GLU A 9 -4.87 19.99 -11.80
N THR A 10 -3.99 19.00 -11.87
CA THR A 10 -3.14 18.69 -13.04
C THR A 10 -3.48 17.31 -13.58
N ASP A 11 -2.86 16.91 -14.70
CA ASP A 11 -3.06 15.57 -15.27
C ASP A 11 -2.19 14.49 -14.59
N LEU A 12 -1.44 14.84 -13.53
CA LEU A 12 -0.64 13.90 -12.77
C LEU A 12 -1.54 12.97 -11.94
N VAL A 13 -1.49 11.67 -12.25
CA VAL A 13 -2.19 10.63 -11.48
C VAL A 13 -1.35 10.23 -10.29
N GLU A 14 -1.98 10.18 -9.12
CA GLU A 14 -1.39 9.66 -7.88
C GLU A 14 -1.90 8.24 -7.63
N VAL A 15 -0.97 7.29 -7.48
CA VAL A 15 -1.23 5.98 -6.86
C VAL A 15 -0.82 6.10 -5.40
N PRO A 16 -1.75 6.23 -4.44
CA PRO A 16 -1.42 6.78 -3.14
C PRO A 16 -0.44 5.93 -2.34
N ALA A 17 0.64 6.54 -1.86
CA ALA A 17 1.45 5.98 -0.79
C ALA A 17 0.67 5.98 0.54
N ASN A 18 0.96 5.01 1.42
CA ASN A 18 0.29 4.88 2.72
C ASN A 18 1.25 4.29 3.77
N TRP A 19 1.44 5.01 4.89
CA TRP A 19 2.28 4.54 6.01
C TRP A 19 1.81 3.23 6.64
N TYR A 20 0.50 2.93 6.56
CA TYR A 20 -0.05 1.67 7.06
C TYR A 20 0.15 0.48 6.11
N LEU A 21 0.72 0.72 4.92
CA LEU A 21 1.08 -0.29 3.91
C LEU A 21 2.54 -0.10 3.45
N ASP A 22 3.42 0.21 4.40
CA ASP A 22 4.87 0.37 4.20
C ASP A 22 5.63 -0.51 5.20
N ASP A 23 6.53 -1.37 4.70
CA ASP A 23 7.28 -2.32 5.53
C ASP A 23 8.41 -1.67 6.35
N LEU A 24 8.95 -0.54 5.90
CA LEU A 24 10.21 -0.02 6.41
C LEU A 24 10.09 0.57 7.83
N PRO A 25 9.20 1.54 8.10
CA PRO A 25 9.11 2.16 9.41
C PRO A 25 8.90 1.17 10.57
N PRO A 26 8.00 0.16 10.50
CA PRO A 26 7.78 -0.75 11.62
C PRO A 26 8.91 -1.78 11.80
N MET A 27 9.58 -2.20 10.72
CA MET A 27 10.44 -3.40 10.70
C MET A 27 11.91 -3.14 10.35
N MET A 28 12.32 -1.88 10.12
CA MET A 28 13.74 -1.50 10.04
C MET A 28 14.21 -0.71 11.26
N PHE A 29 15.22 -1.24 11.96
CA PHE A 29 15.90 -0.50 13.03
C PHE A 29 16.95 0.46 12.45
N ILE A 30 16.83 1.74 12.78
CA ILE A 30 17.66 2.85 12.28
C ILE A 30 18.19 3.63 13.49
N LYS A 31 19.43 3.32 13.90
CA LYS A 31 20.08 3.88 15.12
C LYS A 31 20.07 5.41 15.22
N LYS A 32 20.11 6.12 14.09
CA LYS A 32 20.19 7.60 14.04
C LYS A 32 18.82 8.28 14.02
N ALA A 33 17.73 7.53 13.95
CA ALA A 33 16.37 8.08 13.91
C ALA A 33 15.71 7.93 15.29
N PRO A 34 15.36 9.03 15.97
CA PRO A 34 14.77 8.97 17.32
C PRO A 34 13.38 8.31 17.35
N ASN A 35 12.69 8.28 16.21
CA ASN A 35 11.39 7.62 16.02
C ASN A 35 11.52 6.23 15.39
N SER A 36 12.72 5.62 15.41
CA SER A 36 12.92 4.30 14.83
C SER A 36 12.17 3.23 15.62
N HIS A 37 11.46 2.37 14.90
CA HIS A 37 11.02 1.07 15.40
C HIS A 37 12.04 0.00 14.99
N GLY A 38 11.61 -1.02 14.23
CA GLY A 38 12.47 -2.09 13.74
C GLY A 38 12.25 -3.45 14.41
N PHE A 39 11.39 -3.49 15.43
CA PHE A 39 11.10 -4.70 16.22
C PHE A 39 9.62 -5.02 16.28
N VAL A 40 8.77 -4.35 15.50
CA VAL A 40 7.36 -4.72 15.39
C VAL A 40 7.29 -6.10 14.75
N ASN A 41 6.47 -6.98 15.32
CA ASN A 41 6.33 -8.35 14.85
C ASN A 41 5.69 -8.37 13.45
N PRO A 42 6.31 -9.03 12.45
CA PRO A 42 5.73 -9.14 11.10
C PRO A 42 4.32 -9.75 11.09
N ARG A 43 3.96 -10.60 12.07
CA ARG A 43 2.60 -11.15 12.14
C ARG A 43 1.53 -10.12 12.48
N ASP A 44 1.86 -9.11 13.28
CA ASP A 44 0.92 -8.04 13.63
C ASP A 44 0.75 -7.09 12.44
N VAL A 45 1.85 -6.78 11.73
CA VAL A 45 1.82 -6.01 10.48
C VAL A 45 1.01 -6.75 9.40
N GLU A 46 1.24 -8.06 9.26
CA GLU A 46 0.48 -8.92 8.35
C GLU A 46 -1.02 -8.84 8.62
N GLN A 47 -1.42 -8.99 9.89
CA GLN A 47 -2.84 -8.95 10.27
C GLN A 47 -3.45 -7.59 9.91
N MET A 48 -2.76 -6.50 10.21
CA MET A 48 -3.21 -5.15 9.87
C MET A 48 -3.33 -4.93 8.35
N TRP A 49 -2.45 -5.52 7.55
CA TRP A 49 -2.55 -5.44 6.08
C TRP A 49 -3.69 -6.28 5.52
N ARG A 50 -3.95 -7.46 6.12
CA ARG A 50 -5.12 -8.29 5.82
C ARG A 50 -6.41 -7.55 6.15
N ASP A 51 -6.50 -6.96 7.34
CA ASP A 51 -7.70 -6.24 7.78
C ASP A 51 -8.02 -5.04 6.87
N GLN A 52 -6.99 -4.32 6.42
CA GLN A 52 -7.14 -3.25 5.43
C GLN A 52 -7.65 -3.78 4.09
N PHE A 53 -7.09 -4.89 3.60
CA PHE A 53 -7.55 -5.52 2.36
C PHE A 53 -8.99 -6.02 2.48
N ASP A 54 -9.32 -6.74 3.54
CA ASP A 54 -10.65 -7.33 3.75
C ASP A 54 -11.74 -6.26 3.84
N TRP A 55 -11.43 -5.14 4.50
CA TRP A 55 -12.33 -3.99 4.54
C TRP A 55 -12.50 -3.37 3.15
N VAL A 56 -11.40 -3.12 2.42
CA VAL A 56 -11.46 -2.54 1.06
C VAL A 56 -12.25 -3.45 0.12
N TYR A 57 -11.99 -4.75 0.16
CA TYR A 57 -12.66 -5.75 -0.66
C TYR A 57 -14.17 -5.84 -0.38
N ARG A 58 -14.58 -5.69 0.89
CA ARG A 58 -16.00 -5.71 1.28
C ARG A 58 -16.74 -4.44 0.84
N GLU A 59 -16.09 -3.28 0.92
CA GLU A 59 -16.76 -1.98 0.79
C GLU A 59 -16.66 -1.35 -0.61
N HIS A 60 -15.72 -1.81 -1.45
CA HIS A 60 -15.46 -1.20 -2.75
C HIS A 60 -15.52 -2.21 -3.90
N GLU A 61 -16.32 -1.91 -4.92
CA GLU A 61 -16.32 -2.68 -6.18
C GLU A 61 -15.08 -2.41 -7.06
N TYR A 62 -14.49 -1.21 -6.93
CA TYR A 62 -13.25 -0.82 -7.59
C TYR A 62 -12.34 -0.13 -6.58
N ALA A 63 -11.14 -0.68 -6.39
CA ALA A 63 -10.11 -0.12 -5.56
C ALA A 63 -8.72 -0.53 -6.07
N VAL A 64 -7.71 0.25 -5.70
CA VAL A 64 -6.30 -0.11 -5.86
C VAL A 64 -5.72 -0.26 -4.45
N PHE A 65 -4.93 -1.32 -4.24
CA PHE A 65 -4.34 -1.63 -2.94
C PHE A 65 -2.80 -1.70 -3.06
N PRO A 66 -2.13 -0.56 -3.26
CA PRO A 66 -0.68 -0.52 -3.38
C PRO A 66 -0.01 -0.79 -2.02
N ILE A 67 1.01 -1.64 -2.01
CA ILE A 67 1.83 -1.94 -0.84
C ILE A 67 3.28 -1.59 -1.17
N THR A 68 3.88 -0.74 -0.36
CA THR A 68 5.29 -0.36 -0.50
C THR A 68 6.16 -1.33 0.30
N ILE A 69 7.13 -1.92 -0.38
CA ILE A 69 8.11 -2.82 0.24
C ILE A 69 9.52 -2.46 -0.16
N HIS A 70 10.48 -2.80 0.70
CA HIS A 70 11.91 -2.55 0.46
C HIS A 70 12.71 -3.85 0.57
N PRO A 71 13.66 -4.14 -0.33
CA PRO A 71 14.51 -5.33 -0.21
C PRO A 71 15.27 -5.38 1.12
N ASP A 72 15.56 -4.21 1.71
CA ASP A 72 16.19 -4.04 3.03
C ASP A 72 15.40 -4.70 4.19
N VAL A 73 14.08 -4.83 4.04
CA VAL A 73 13.15 -5.38 5.04
C VAL A 73 12.44 -6.61 4.51
N SER A 74 11.71 -6.48 3.40
CA SER A 74 10.96 -7.56 2.76
C SER A 74 11.83 -8.66 2.14
N GLY A 75 13.15 -8.47 2.05
CA GLY A 75 14.10 -9.55 1.75
C GLY A 75 14.44 -10.45 2.94
N ARG A 76 13.98 -10.14 4.16
CA ARG A 76 14.31 -10.91 5.38
C ARG A 76 13.37 -12.10 5.55
N PRO A 77 13.85 -13.29 6.00
CA PRO A 77 13.05 -14.52 6.03
C PRO A 77 11.68 -14.41 6.72
N GLN A 78 11.62 -13.74 7.88
CA GLN A 78 10.37 -13.58 8.63
C GLN A 78 9.34 -12.69 7.91
N VAL A 79 9.79 -11.75 7.08
CA VAL A 79 8.93 -10.86 6.28
C VAL A 79 8.55 -11.53 4.96
N LEU A 80 9.47 -12.30 4.35
CA LEU A 80 9.16 -13.17 3.20
C LEU A 80 7.99 -14.12 3.51
N LEU A 81 8.03 -14.78 4.67
CA LEU A 81 6.92 -15.64 5.10
C LEU A 81 5.61 -14.87 5.31
N MET A 82 5.65 -13.61 5.74
CA MET A 82 4.48 -12.73 5.81
C MET A 82 3.93 -12.44 4.40
N LEU A 83 4.79 -12.09 3.45
CA LEU A 83 4.40 -11.79 2.08
C LEU A 83 3.81 -13.01 1.37
N GLU A 84 4.36 -14.21 1.55
CA GLU A 84 3.79 -15.46 1.02
C GLU A 84 2.34 -15.66 1.47
N ARG A 85 2.06 -15.43 2.76
CA ARG A 85 0.71 -15.57 3.32
C ARG A 85 -0.23 -14.48 2.82
N LEU A 86 0.22 -13.23 2.71
CA LEU A 86 -0.57 -12.12 2.16
C LEU A 86 -0.93 -12.36 0.70
N ILE A 87 0.05 -12.75 -0.12
CA ILE A 87 -0.18 -13.06 -1.54
C ILE A 87 -1.18 -14.20 -1.68
N ALA A 88 -1.04 -15.26 -0.87
CA ALA A 88 -2.00 -16.37 -0.87
C ALA A 88 -3.41 -15.91 -0.50
N HIS A 89 -3.55 -15.01 0.48
CA HIS A 89 -4.84 -14.41 0.86
C HIS A 89 -5.44 -13.58 -0.27
N PHE A 90 -4.69 -12.65 -0.85
CA PHE A 90 -5.21 -11.81 -1.93
C PHE A 90 -5.64 -12.66 -3.14
N ARG A 91 -4.86 -13.70 -3.48
CA ARG A 91 -5.18 -14.62 -4.59
C ARG A 91 -6.40 -15.51 -4.34
N SER A 92 -6.87 -15.65 -3.10
CA SER A 92 -8.08 -16.43 -2.79
C SER A 92 -9.38 -15.65 -2.97
N HIS A 93 -9.31 -14.37 -3.38
CA HIS A 93 -10.47 -13.51 -3.58
C HIS A 93 -10.73 -13.30 -5.08
N ASP A 94 -11.97 -13.50 -5.50
CA ASP A 94 -12.38 -13.29 -6.89
C ASP A 94 -12.26 -11.80 -7.28
N GLY A 95 -11.92 -11.54 -8.54
CA GLY A 95 -11.77 -10.16 -9.04
C GLY A 95 -10.45 -9.47 -8.69
N VAL A 96 -9.60 -10.07 -7.84
CA VAL A 96 -8.25 -9.55 -7.57
C VAL A 96 -7.35 -9.72 -8.80
N ARG A 97 -6.71 -8.62 -9.21
CA ARG A 97 -5.67 -8.59 -10.25
C ARG A 97 -4.40 -7.97 -9.67
N PHE A 98 -3.26 -8.66 -9.85
CA PHE A 98 -1.94 -8.08 -9.57
C PHE A 98 -1.50 -7.26 -10.78
N CYS A 99 -0.98 -6.05 -10.53
CA CYS A 99 -0.70 -5.05 -11.55
C CYS A 99 0.59 -4.31 -11.26
N THR A 100 1.16 -3.68 -12.28
CA THR A 100 2.15 -2.61 -12.08
C THR A 100 1.46 -1.28 -11.77
N CYS A 101 2.18 -0.31 -11.20
CA CYS A 101 1.64 1.03 -10.98
C CYS A 101 1.22 1.72 -12.30
N ASP A 102 1.95 1.46 -13.39
CA ASP A 102 1.63 2.01 -14.72
C ASP A 102 0.29 1.47 -15.23
N GLU A 103 0.04 0.16 -15.09
CA GLU A 103 -1.25 -0.43 -15.47
C GLU A 103 -2.42 0.14 -14.64
N ILE A 104 -2.16 0.47 -13.37
CA ILE A 104 -3.14 1.13 -12.51
C ILE A 104 -3.43 2.55 -13.00
N ALA A 105 -2.39 3.32 -13.31
CA ALA A 105 -2.54 4.68 -13.84
C ALA A 105 -3.29 4.68 -15.19
N ASP A 106 -2.94 3.76 -16.09
CA ASP A 106 -3.61 3.59 -17.38
C ASP A 106 -5.07 3.15 -17.26
N ASP A 107 -5.43 2.30 -16.28
CA ASP A 107 -6.83 1.98 -15.99
C ASP A 107 -7.58 3.19 -15.45
N PHE A 108 -6.99 3.92 -14.50
CA PHE A 108 -7.60 5.11 -13.91
C PHE A 108 -7.89 6.19 -14.96
N LEU A 109 -6.92 6.50 -15.83
CA LEU A 109 -7.09 7.50 -16.90
C LEU A 109 -8.20 7.11 -17.90
N ARG A 110 -8.32 5.82 -18.23
CA ARG A 110 -9.40 5.32 -19.09
C ARG A 110 -10.76 5.36 -18.42
N ARG A 111 -10.82 5.06 -17.12
CA ARG A 111 -12.06 4.98 -16.33
C ARG A 111 -12.60 6.35 -15.94
N CYS A 112 -11.70 7.27 -15.58
CA CYS A 112 -12.01 8.60 -15.08
C CYS A 112 -11.29 9.68 -15.92
N PRO A 113 -11.62 9.82 -17.22
CA PRO A 113 -10.99 10.83 -18.05
C PRO A 113 -11.34 12.23 -17.56
N ARG A 114 -10.37 13.13 -17.58
CA ARG A 114 -10.59 14.54 -17.25
C ARG A 114 -11.59 15.15 -18.24
N LYS A 115 -12.61 15.82 -17.71
CA LYS A 115 -13.52 16.63 -18.51
C LYS A 115 -12.98 18.07 -18.52
N PHE A 116 -12.73 18.60 -19.70
CA PHE A 116 -12.36 20.00 -19.92
C PHE A 116 -13.55 20.93 -19.73
#